data_AF-A0A1W6P1W9-F1
#
_entry.id   AF-A0A1W6P1W9-F1
#
_cell.length_a   1.000
_cell.length_b   1.000
_cell.length_c   1.000
_cell.angle_alpha   90.00
_cell.angle_beta   90.00
_cell.angle_gamma   90.00
#
_symmetry.space_group_name_H-M   'P 1'
#
loop_
_entity.id
_entity.type
_entity.pdbx_description
1 polymer ?
#
loop_
_entity_poly.entity_id
_entity_poly.type
_entity_poly.pdbx_seq_one_letter_code
_entity_poly.pdbx_strand_id
1 'polypeptide(L)' 'MVFLEKDRIADEIVEDLALNLHSLWRVRDLFPHTDLTSGRVFKSCLRLIARGGLGADLDAVIAQESRIWRREA' A
#
# COMPACT_ATOMS: atom_id res chain seq x y z
N MET A 1 18.21 8.35 8.34
CA MET A 1 16.73 8.40 8.20
C MET A 1 16.44 9.11 6.88
N VAL A 2 16.00 8.38 5.84
CA VAL A 2 15.83 8.93 4.48
C VAL A 2 14.35 9.05 4.16
N PHE A 3 14.03 10.27 3.75
CA PHE A 3 12.75 10.92 3.53
C PHE A 3 11.77 10.18 2.60
N LEU A 4 10.49 10.28 2.98
CA LEU A 4 9.29 9.70 2.37
C LEU A 4 8.96 10.19 0.93
N GLU A 5 9.87 10.89 0.25
CA GLU A 5 9.63 11.47 -1.09
C GLU A 5 10.08 10.59 -2.28
N LYS A 6 10.69 9.44 -2.02
CA LYS A 6 11.15 8.57 -3.10
C LYS A 6 10.06 7.57 -3.48
N ASP A 7 9.57 7.71 -4.71
CA ASP A 7 8.87 6.70 -5.52
C ASP A 7 7.36 6.96 -5.78
N ARG A 8 7.04 8.18 -6.25
CA ARG A 8 5.66 8.57 -6.64
C ARG A 8 5.02 7.63 -7.68
N ILE A 9 5.80 7.16 -8.66
CA ILE A 9 5.29 6.24 -9.69
C ILE A 9 4.87 4.91 -9.07
N ALA A 10 5.67 4.34 -8.16
CA ALA A 10 5.26 3.13 -7.47
C ALA A 10 4.02 3.36 -6.60
N ASP A 11 3.91 4.53 -5.96
CA ASP A 11 2.72 4.86 -5.18
C ASP A 11 1.47 4.95 -6.05
N GLU A 12 1.55 5.57 -7.23
CA GLU A 12 0.44 5.65 -8.19
C GLU A 12 0.03 4.25 -8.70
N ILE A 13 1.01 3.39 -9.03
CA ILE A 13 0.75 2.00 -9.44
C ILE A 13 0.07 1.21 -8.31
N VAL A 14 0.59 1.31 -7.10
CA VAL A 14 0.05 0.58 -5.94
C VAL A 14 -1.31 1.10 -5.53
N GLU A 15 -1.54 2.41 -5.62
CA GLU A 15 -2.84 3.03 -5.36
C GLU A 15 -3.87 2.59 -6.39
N ASP A 16 -3.59 2.70 -7.68
CA ASP A 16 -4.48 2.24 -8.74
C ASP A 16 -4.82 0.75 -8.57
N LEU A 17 -3.80 -0.08 -8.30
CA LEU A 17 -3.97 -1.50 -8.08
C LEU A 17 -4.86 -1.80 -6.87
N ALA A 18 -4.61 -1.13 -5.74
CA ALA A 18 -5.38 -1.31 -4.52
C ALA A 18 -6.84 -0.85 -4.68
N LEU A 19 -7.09 0.16 -5.51
CA LEU A 19 -8.42 0.70 -5.76
C LEU A 19 -9.22 -0.15 -6.77
N ASN A 20 -8.55 -0.79 -7.74
CA ASN A 20 -9.19 -1.57 -8.80
C ASN A 20 -9.38 -3.05 -8.44
N LEU A 21 -8.61 -3.60 -7.51
CA LEU A 21 -8.78 -4.98 -7.07
C LEU A 21 -9.83 -5.08 -5.95
N HIS A 22 -11.05 -5.48 -6.33
CA HIS A 22 -12.19 -5.69 -5.43
C HIS A 22 -12.01 -6.81 -4.39
N SER A 23 -10.93 -7.59 -4.46
CA SER A 23 -10.71 -8.82 -3.69
C SER A 23 -9.55 -8.77 -2.70
N LEU A 24 -8.86 -7.63 -2.56
CA LEU A 24 -7.68 -7.56 -1.70
C LEU A 24 -8.07 -7.52 -0.23
N TRP A 25 -7.47 -8.40 0.56
CA TRP A 25 -7.64 -8.43 2.01
C TRP A 25 -6.37 -8.04 2.75
N ARG A 26 -5.19 -8.14 2.11
CA ARG A 26 -3.88 -7.91 2.74
C ARG A 26 -2.88 -7.22 1.81
N VAL A 27 -1.84 -6.60 2.38
CA VAL A 27 -0.77 -5.97 1.59
C VAL A 27 -0.08 -6.96 0.64
N ARG A 28 0.20 -8.19 1.08
CA ARG A 28 0.84 -9.22 0.25
C ARG A 28 0.05 -9.60 -1.00
N ASP A 29 -1.25 -9.38 -0.98
CA ASP A 29 -2.10 -9.75 -2.10
C ASP A 29 -1.89 -8.79 -3.29
N LEU A 30 -1.24 -7.63 -3.08
CA LEU A 30 -0.81 -6.73 -4.15
C LEU A 30 0.39 -7.25 -4.94
N PHE A 31 1.25 -8.08 -4.34
CA PHE A 31 2.54 -8.46 -4.93
C PHE A 31 2.43 -9.18 -6.27
N PRO A 32 1.47 -10.11 -6.50
CA PRO A 32 1.36 -10.82 -7.78
C PRO A 32 0.87 -9.96 -8.94
N HIS A 33 0.40 -8.74 -8.69
CA HIS A 33 -0.26 -7.89 -9.69
C HIS A 33 0.59 -6.70 -10.14
N THR A 34 1.89 -6.69 -9.82
CA THR A 34 2.82 -5.65 -10.22
C THR A 34 4.23 -6.20 -10.35
N ASP A 35 5.02 -5.62 -11.26
CA ASP A 35 6.45 -5.95 -11.41
C ASP A 35 7.34 -5.31 -10.33
N LEU A 36 6.74 -4.54 -9.42
CA LEU A 36 7.45 -3.95 -8.29
C LEU A 36 7.86 -5.01 -7.28
N THR A 37 9.07 -4.88 -6.74
CA THR A 37 9.52 -5.73 -5.63
C THR A 37 8.57 -5.58 -4.43
N SER A 38 8.34 -6.66 -3.68
CA SER A 38 7.49 -6.64 -2.46
C SER A 38 7.86 -5.54 -1.48
N GLY A 39 9.15 -5.25 -1.30
CA GLY A 39 9.64 -4.17 -0.43
C GLY A 39 9.28 -2.76 -0.93
N ARG A 40 9.18 -2.55 -2.25
CA ARG A 40 8.70 -1.28 -2.84
C ARG A 40 7.19 -1.15 -2.67
N VAL A 41 6.44 -2.22 -2.95
CA VAL A 41 4.98 -2.25 -2.73
C VAL A 41 4.65 -1.95 -1.27
N PHE A 42 5.33 -2.62 -0.34
CA PHE A 42 5.12 -2.39 1.09
C PHE A 42 5.40 -0.95 1.51
N LYS A 43 6.51 -0.35 1.04
CA LYS A 43 6.82 1.07 1.31
C LYS A 43 5.77 2.02 0.70
N SER A 44 5.27 1.71 -0.49
CA SER A 44 4.18 2.47 -1.11
C SER A 44 2.91 2.39 -0.28
N CYS A 45 2.51 1.20 0.20
CA CYS A 45 1.38 1.06 1.11
C CYS A 45 1.54 1.92 2.38
N LEU A 46 2.72 1.91 3.01
CA LEU A 46 2.98 2.76 4.19
C LEU A 46 2.84 4.25 3.90
N ARG A 47 3.34 4.72 2.75
CA ARG A 47 3.17 6.13 2.31
C ARG A 47 1.72 6.47 2.02
N LEU A 48 0.99 5.57 1.35
CA LEU A 48 -0.43 5.70 1.05
C LEU A 48 -1.26 5.78 2.33
N ILE A 49 -0.95 4.96 3.33
CA ILE A 49 -1.58 4.99 4.64
C ILE A 49 -1.28 6.32 5.35
N ALA A 50 -0.02 6.75 5.36
CA ALA A 50 0.39 8.00 5.99
C ALA A 50 -0.28 9.24 5.37
N ARG A 51 -0.56 9.22 4.05
CA ARG A 51 -1.24 10.33 3.35
C ARG A 51 -2.76 10.18 3.27
N GLY A 52 -3.33 9.11 3.84
CA GLY A 52 -4.77 8.87 3.87
C GLY A 52 -5.38 8.28 2.59
N GLY A 53 -4.59 7.84 1.61
CA GLY A 53 -5.08 7.14 0.42
C GLY A 53 -5.51 5.69 0.70
N LEU A 54 -4.87 5.05 1.68
CA LEU A 54 -5.26 3.73 2.19
C LEU A 54 -5.52 3.78 3.70
N GLY A 55 -6.43 2.93 4.16
CA GLY A 55 -6.63 2.61 5.56
C GLY A 55 -5.90 1.33 5.95
N ALA A 56 -5.47 1.27 7.21
CA ALA A 56 -4.98 0.07 7.87
C ALA A 56 -5.34 0.17 9.36
N ASP A 57 -5.23 -0.96 10.07
CA ASP A 57 -5.33 -0.98 11.52
C ASP A 57 -4.04 -0.38 12.10
N LEU A 58 -4.15 0.83 12.66
CA LEU A 58 -3.02 1.59 13.20
C LEU A 58 -2.72 1.25 14.67
N ASP A 59 -3.59 0.49 15.33
CA ASP A 59 -3.34 -0.06 16.67
C ASP A 59 -2.47 -1.33 16.60
N ALA A 60 -2.27 -1.87 15.39
CA ALA A 60 -1.41 -3.01 15.10
C ALA A 60 -0.13 -2.61 14.35
N VAL A 61 0.94 -3.40 14.51
CA VAL A 61 2.14 -3.27 13.66
C VAL A 61 1.76 -3.61 12.22
N ILE A 62 2.05 -2.70 11.30
CA ILE A 62 1.79 -2.91 9.87
C ILE A 62 2.84 -3.86 9.28
N ALA A 63 2.37 -4.95 8.70
CA ALA A 63 3.14 -6.01 8.05
C ALA A 63 2.49 -6.42 6.72
N GLN A 64 3.06 -7.40 6.01
CA GLN A 64 2.54 -7.87 4.73
C GLN A 64 1.15 -8.54 4.86
N GLU A 65 0.85 -9.03 6.07
CA GLU A 65 -0.37 -9.71 6.46
C GLU A 65 -1.46 -8.73 6.92
N SER A 66 -1.10 -7.47 7.15
CA SER A 66 -2.04 -6.45 7.59
C SER A 66 -3.09 -6.20 6.53
N ARG A 67 -4.33 -6.03 6.99
CA ARG A 67 -5.42 -5.62 6.13
C ARG A 67 -5.24 -4.17 5.73
N ILE A 68 -5.52 -3.90 4.47
CA ILE A 68 -5.61 -2.55 3.93
C ILE A 68 -6.96 -2.38 3.25
N TRP A 69 -7.48 -1.17 3.26
CA TRP A 69 -8.75 -0.84 2.61
C TRP A 69 -8.67 0.55 2.01
N ARG A 70 -9.59 0.86 1.09
CA ARG A 70 -9.76 2.23 0.59
C ARG A 70 -10.26 3.12 1.72
N ARG A 71 -9.62 4.27 1.93
CA ARG A 71 -10.21 5.36 2.70
C ARG A 71 -11.17 6.14 1.80
N GLU A 72 -12.41 6.33 2.25
CA GLU A 72 -13.33 7.26 1.60
C GLU A 72 -12.75 8.68 1.79
N ALA A 73 -12.76 9.45 0.69
CA ALA A 73 -12.21 10.81 0.66
C ALA A 73 -13.10 11.80 1.44
#